data_AF-A0A099P250-F1
#
_entry.id   AF-A0A099P250-F1
#
_cell.length_a   1.000
_cell.length_b   1.000
_cell.length_c   1.000
_cell.angle_alpha   90.00
_cell.angle_beta   90.00
_cell.angle_gamma   90.00
#
_symmetry.space_group_name_H-M   'P 1'
#
loop_
_entity.id
_entity.type
_entity.pdbx_description
1 polymer ?
#
loop_
_entity_poly.entity_id
_entity_poly.type
_entity_poly.pdbx_seq_one_letter_code
_entity_poly.pdbx_strand_id
1 'polypeptide(L)'
;MSTKTYTAEQVSQHNTRDDLWIIYNEKVYDVTQYLDEHPGGEEVILDCAGQDATDAFDDIGHSEDAHQNLKALYIGDLIGGVPKKTKSASAGGNSTDANSNLFLALALVVAILDFYTISNNKVLQTCAYVSNAESGIARWFRMRDPYIKVNLVRSDNLFADVDVYTLIMGGPDMNKISIGFNPYYKVCDEFALNDKYCEHESDESNSKKLSLVELIDSGGYKFPIESFMLNTKKETDHIYTLDRSGIYCAMFLTSNIPDTVEDIAVEVEWVQSYGNLLVSDFKRLFSTVVFTFAYIGVAIVLSFLTYRKINLNENTSITINNLKFQKFTLQYKFILFFWAYGILYLSTSVHYILLNKYDYTTDSLIIFFTNVLDLALSTIVSVWTIYNLMLFSAGSWIHVDITNTNKKSHNLQVKTAKIIAVVLVIQMLIYDMEESTIHSLIGNVPKDWLSTCIYIEYFLIYILTLTWAVITWTKIQEKKLKTIYLITTALLGILFAIIILGVRLFNHTAQTASIAYTVEFIFTVVVAFLWHNVIFENNTLVLK
;
A
#
# COMPACT_ATOMS: atom_id res chain seq x y z
N MET A 1 29.35 -10.87 45.31
CA MET A 1 29.82 -9.47 45.17
C MET A 1 28.65 -8.65 44.69
N SER A 2 28.47 -7.42 45.16
CA SER A 2 27.42 -6.54 44.64
C SER A 2 27.74 -6.27 43.17
N THR A 3 26.92 -6.76 42.24
CA THR A 3 27.04 -6.45 40.82
C THR A 3 26.85 -4.95 40.64
N LYS A 4 27.74 -4.30 39.89
CA LYS A 4 27.56 -2.89 39.54
C LYS A 4 26.36 -2.78 38.60
N THR A 5 25.61 -1.69 38.73
CA THR A 5 24.37 -1.50 38.00
C THR A 5 24.36 -0.16 37.30
N TYR A 6 23.88 -0.13 36.07
CA TYR A 6 23.91 1.03 35.19
C TYR A 6 22.53 1.32 34.61
N THR A 7 22.19 2.58 34.36
CA THR A 7 20.99 2.94 33.58
C THR A 7 21.32 3.08 32.10
N ALA A 8 20.32 2.95 31.22
CA ALA A 8 20.52 3.14 29.78
C ALA A 8 21.10 4.54 29.44
N GLU A 9 20.70 5.56 30.22
CA GLU A 9 21.23 6.92 30.09
C GLU A 9 22.71 7.01 30.43
N GLN A 10 23.18 6.27 31.44
CA GLN A 10 24.60 6.19 31.78
C GLN A 10 25.38 5.49 30.68
N VAL A 11 24.88 4.37 30.15
CA VAL A 11 25.53 3.65 29.05
C VAL A 11 25.61 4.52 27.78
N SER A 12 24.58 5.32 27.49
CA SER A 12 24.56 6.20 26.31
C SER A 12 25.65 7.29 26.28
N GLN A 13 26.31 7.56 27.42
CA GLN A 13 27.42 8.51 27.51
C GLN A 13 28.75 7.90 27.02
N HIS A 14 28.84 6.58 26.93
CA HIS A 14 30.02 5.83 26.50
C HIS A 14 29.86 5.42 25.02
N ASN A 15 29.96 6.41 24.13
CA ASN A 15 29.62 6.26 22.71
C ASN A 15 30.75 6.70 21.75
N THR A 16 31.99 6.72 22.20
CA THR A 16 33.16 7.15 21.39
C THR A 16 34.18 6.04 21.28
N ARG A 17 35.05 6.06 20.26
CA ARG A 17 36.06 5.01 20.05
C ARG A 17 36.90 4.72 21.30
N ASP A 18 37.31 5.76 22.03
CA ASP A 18 38.17 5.63 23.21
C ASP A 18 37.39 5.36 24.51
N ASP A 19 36.06 5.30 24.45
CA ASP A 19 35.14 5.05 25.58
C ASP A 19 33.79 4.54 25.05
N LEU A 20 33.68 3.21 24.86
CA LEU A 20 32.55 2.57 24.16
C LEU A 20 31.97 1.39 24.94
N TRP A 21 30.71 1.55 25.36
CA TRP A 21 29.95 0.48 25.99
C TRP A 21 28.74 0.09 25.16
N ILE A 22 28.32 -1.17 25.30
CA ILE A 22 27.12 -1.71 24.65
C ILE A 22 26.26 -2.46 25.67
N ILE A 23 24.96 -2.58 25.35
CA ILE A 23 24.02 -3.41 26.10
C ILE A 23 23.75 -4.67 25.28
N TYR A 24 23.79 -5.84 25.94
CA TYR A 24 23.38 -7.12 25.37
C TYR A 24 22.62 -7.93 26.43
N ASN A 25 21.37 -8.30 26.15
CA ASN A 25 20.52 -9.08 27.06
C ASN A 25 20.48 -8.51 28.50
N GLU A 26 20.13 -7.22 28.61
CA GLU A 26 20.03 -6.47 29.87
C GLU A 26 21.33 -6.39 30.69
N LYS A 27 22.47 -6.65 30.06
CA LYS A 27 23.81 -6.56 30.64
C LYS A 27 24.65 -5.52 29.90
N VAL A 28 25.59 -4.90 30.62
CA VAL A 28 26.45 -3.84 30.09
C VAL A 28 27.87 -4.38 29.93
N TYR A 29 28.45 -4.11 28.77
CA TYR A 29 29.78 -4.57 28.36
C TYR A 29 30.64 -3.39 27.94
N ASP A 30 31.89 -3.36 28.40
CA ASP A 30 32.90 -2.41 27.94
C ASP A 30 33.71 -3.06 26.82
N VAL A 31 33.50 -2.58 25.60
CA VAL A 31 34.14 -3.14 24.40
C VAL A 31 35.25 -2.23 23.87
N THR A 32 35.62 -1.18 24.61
CA THR A 32 36.59 -0.15 24.19
C THR A 32 37.90 -0.76 23.69
N GLN A 33 38.46 -1.72 24.43
CA GLN A 33 39.72 -2.37 24.07
C GLN A 33 39.55 -3.50 23.05
N TYR A 34 38.31 -3.94 22.81
CA TYR A 34 37.99 -5.04 21.90
C TYR A 34 37.69 -4.57 20.47
N LEU A 35 37.49 -3.26 20.25
CA LEU A 35 37.15 -2.68 18.94
C LEU A 35 38.10 -3.13 17.82
N ASP A 36 39.41 -3.01 18.04
CA ASP A 36 40.44 -3.35 17.05
C ASP A 36 40.62 -4.86 16.87
N GLU A 37 40.14 -5.66 17.83
CA GLU A 37 40.24 -7.13 17.83
C GLU A 37 38.99 -7.80 17.27
N HIS A 38 37.94 -7.03 16.95
CA HIS A 38 36.68 -7.57 16.47
C HIS A 38 36.81 -8.13 15.04
N PRO A 39 36.55 -9.44 14.81
CA PRO A 39 36.69 -10.04 13.49
C PRO A 39 35.74 -9.46 12.43
N GLY A 40 34.60 -8.90 12.85
CA GLY A 40 33.64 -8.22 11.97
C GLY A 40 34.01 -6.76 11.64
N GLY A 41 35.14 -6.26 12.14
CA GLY A 41 35.58 -4.88 12.00
C GLY A 41 35.05 -3.97 13.12
N GLU A 42 35.77 -2.87 13.38
CA GLU A 42 35.41 -1.89 14.41
C GLU A 42 34.13 -1.11 14.10
N GLU A 43 33.84 -0.88 12.82
CA GLU A 43 32.74 -0.03 12.35
C GLU A 43 31.38 -0.53 12.82
N VAL A 44 31.17 -1.85 12.80
CA VAL A 44 29.89 -2.46 13.21
C VAL A 44 29.64 -2.39 14.72
N ILE A 45 30.69 -2.31 15.54
CA ILE A 45 30.55 -2.09 16.99
C ILE A 45 30.31 -0.60 17.26
N LEU A 46 30.97 0.29 16.51
CA LEU A 46 30.77 1.74 16.60
C LEU A 46 29.34 2.17 16.28
N ASP A 47 28.65 1.48 15.36
CA ASP A 47 27.23 1.73 15.07
C ASP A 47 26.31 1.45 16.27
N CYS A 48 26.75 0.59 17.19
CA CYS A 48 26.04 0.23 18.42
C CYS A 48 26.56 0.98 19.66
N ALA A 49 27.44 1.97 19.49
CA ALA A 49 28.08 2.68 20.60
C ALA A 49 27.07 3.34 21.55
N GLY A 50 27.13 3.00 22.84
CA GLY A 50 26.23 3.50 23.88
C GLY A 50 24.78 3.00 23.77
N GLN A 51 24.52 1.95 22.97
CA GLN A 51 23.17 1.47 22.65
C GLN A 51 22.97 -0.01 22.98
N ASP A 52 21.73 -0.49 22.80
CA ASP A 52 21.39 -1.91 22.88
C ASP A 52 21.70 -2.61 21.56
N ALA A 53 22.70 -3.48 21.64
CA ALA A 53 23.22 -4.27 20.54
C ALA A 53 22.62 -5.69 20.52
N THR A 54 21.62 -6.02 21.35
CA THR A 54 21.05 -7.38 21.43
C THR A 54 20.60 -7.89 20.07
N ASP A 55 19.74 -7.13 19.38
CA ASP A 55 19.27 -7.50 18.03
C ASP A 55 20.44 -7.60 17.05
N ALA A 56 21.35 -6.61 17.03
CA ALA A 56 22.47 -6.59 16.10
C ALA A 56 23.46 -7.76 16.34
N PHE A 57 23.62 -8.20 17.59
CA PHE A 57 24.48 -9.31 17.95
C PHE A 57 23.81 -10.66 17.61
N ASP A 58 22.51 -10.81 17.88
CA ASP A 58 21.78 -12.05 17.64
C ASP A 58 21.45 -12.25 16.14
N ASP A 59 21.14 -11.19 15.39
CA ASP A 59 20.82 -11.22 13.95
C ASP A 59 21.99 -11.74 13.10
N ILE A 60 23.22 -11.48 13.53
CA ILE A 60 24.44 -11.93 12.86
C ILE A 60 24.75 -13.41 13.17
N GLY A 61 24.23 -13.95 14.27
CA GLY A 61 24.44 -15.35 14.66
C GLY A 61 25.86 -15.65 15.12
N HIS A 62 26.38 -14.86 16.06
CA HIS A 62 27.73 -15.04 16.64
C HIS A 62 27.96 -16.45 17.20
N SER A 63 29.18 -16.97 17.08
CA SER A 63 29.55 -18.31 17.55
C SER A 63 29.61 -18.43 19.08
N GLU A 64 29.62 -19.65 19.62
CA GLU A 64 29.77 -19.86 21.07
C GLU A 64 31.07 -19.26 21.63
N ASP A 65 32.14 -19.25 20.84
CA ASP A 65 33.41 -18.62 21.22
C ASP A 65 33.26 -17.08 21.36
N ALA A 66 32.46 -16.45 20.50
CA ALA A 66 32.15 -15.03 20.61
C ALA A 66 31.31 -14.72 21.87
N HIS A 67 30.36 -15.59 22.23
CA HIS A 67 29.64 -15.49 23.51
C HIS A 67 30.56 -15.67 24.73
N GLN A 68 31.61 -16.48 24.63
CA GLN A 68 32.62 -16.62 25.68
C GLN A 68 33.49 -15.37 25.80
N ASN A 69 33.92 -14.79 24.68
CA ASN A 69 34.67 -13.53 24.67
C ASN A 69 33.86 -12.37 25.25
N LEU A 70 32.57 -12.28 24.91
CA LEU A 70 31.66 -11.26 25.43
C LEU A 70 31.56 -11.30 26.97
N LYS A 71 31.57 -12.49 27.58
CA LYS A 71 31.55 -12.63 29.05
C LYS A 71 32.75 -11.96 29.74
N ALA A 72 33.91 -11.90 29.08
CA ALA A 72 35.11 -11.26 29.62
C ALA A 72 34.99 -9.72 29.65
N LEU A 73 34.12 -9.15 28.82
CA LEU A 73 33.91 -7.70 28.66
C LEU A 73 32.80 -7.16 29.58
N TYR A 74 32.19 -8.02 30.40
CA TYR A 74 31.06 -7.67 31.26
C TYR A 74 31.45 -6.75 32.42
N ILE A 75 30.72 -5.65 32.61
CA ILE A 75 30.98 -4.66 33.66
C ILE A 75 29.83 -4.44 34.64
N GLY A 76 28.60 -4.85 34.31
CA GLY A 76 27.45 -4.75 35.23
C GLY A 76 26.09 -5.03 34.60
N ASP A 77 25.03 -4.96 35.42
CA ASP A 77 23.65 -5.20 34.99
C ASP A 77 22.93 -3.87 34.66
N LEU A 78 21.99 -3.91 33.72
CA LEU A 78 21.16 -2.76 33.35
C LEU A 78 19.95 -2.63 34.30
N ILE A 79 19.69 -1.42 34.81
CA ILE A 79 18.50 -1.10 35.61
C ILE A 79 17.57 -0.18 34.81
N GLY A 80 16.28 -0.49 34.84
CA GLY A 80 15.22 0.32 34.23
C GLY A 80 14.87 -0.07 32.79
N GLY A 81 15.55 -1.08 32.23
CA GLY A 81 15.38 -1.54 30.86
C GLY A 81 15.83 -0.51 29.82
N VAL A 82 15.86 -0.91 28.56
CA VAL A 82 16.13 0.02 27.45
C VAL A 82 14.80 0.67 27.07
N PRO A 83 14.69 2.02 27.01
CA PRO A 83 13.47 2.66 26.55
C PRO A 83 13.21 2.21 25.11
N LYS A 84 12.16 1.39 24.92
CA LYS A 84 11.73 0.91 23.61
C LYS A 84 11.31 2.10 22.74
N LYS A 85 12.26 2.68 21.99
CA LYS A 85 11.93 3.39 20.77
C LYS A 85 11.32 2.34 19.84
N THR A 86 10.04 2.49 19.54
CA THR A 86 9.34 1.74 18.50
C THR A 86 10.16 1.87 17.22
N LYS A 87 10.93 0.82 16.89
CA LYS A 87 11.78 0.77 15.71
C LYS A 87 10.87 0.74 14.49
N SER A 88 10.79 1.89 13.82
CA SER A 88 10.51 1.93 12.40
C SER A 88 11.83 1.80 11.67
N ALA A 89 11.88 0.85 10.74
CA ALA A 89 13.06 0.54 9.95
C ALA A 89 13.55 1.77 9.17
N SER A 90 14.77 2.20 9.48
CA SER A 90 15.50 3.24 8.77
C SER A 90 16.69 2.57 8.10
N ALA A 91 16.61 2.44 6.77
CA ALA A 91 17.75 2.16 5.92
C ALA A 91 18.70 3.38 5.94
N GLY A 92 19.97 3.16 6.28
CA GLY A 92 21.03 4.16 6.15
C GLY A 92 21.87 3.90 4.90
N GLY A 93 21.94 4.88 3.98
CA GLY A 93 23.00 5.02 2.97
C GLY A 93 24.23 5.74 3.57
N ASN A 94 25.42 5.82 2.96
CA ASN A 94 25.84 5.77 1.56
C ASN A 94 27.34 5.42 1.48
N SER A 95 27.74 4.72 0.42
CA SER A 95 29.01 5.00 -0.26
C SER A 95 28.76 5.08 -1.77
N THR A 96 29.19 6.19 -2.34
CA THR A 96 29.06 6.58 -3.75
C THR A 96 29.78 5.60 -4.68
N ASP A 97 29.06 4.97 -5.61
CA ASP A 97 29.62 4.47 -6.86
C ASP A 97 28.55 4.38 -7.95
N ALA A 98 28.95 4.60 -9.20
CA ALA A 98 28.11 4.81 -10.39
C ALA A 98 27.27 3.60 -10.86
N ASN A 99 26.99 2.64 -9.97
CA ASN A 99 26.20 1.41 -10.21
C ASN A 99 24.80 1.44 -9.55
N SER A 100 24.34 2.58 -9.03
CA SER A 100 23.04 2.71 -8.33
C SER A 100 21.83 2.31 -9.19
N ASN A 101 21.91 2.44 -10.51
CA ASN A 101 20.83 2.01 -11.41
C ASN A 101 20.78 0.48 -11.60
N LEU A 102 21.91 -0.22 -11.40
CA LEU A 102 21.97 -1.68 -11.49
C LEU A 102 21.46 -2.34 -10.21
N PHE A 103 21.68 -1.71 -9.05
CA PHE A 103 21.15 -2.19 -7.77
C PHE A 103 19.65 -1.97 -7.61
N LEU A 104 19.07 -0.88 -8.14
CA LEU A 104 17.61 -0.72 -8.21
C LEU A 104 16.96 -1.75 -9.15
N ALA A 105 17.61 -2.05 -10.28
CA ALA A 105 17.15 -3.10 -11.19
C ALA A 105 17.25 -4.50 -10.57
N LEU A 106 18.29 -4.78 -9.77
CA LEU A 106 18.44 -6.04 -9.03
C LEU A 106 17.45 -6.16 -7.86
N ALA A 107 17.20 -5.09 -7.10
CA ALA A 107 16.24 -5.10 -5.99
C ALA A 107 14.79 -5.40 -6.46
N LEU A 108 14.46 -5.02 -7.70
CA LEU A 108 13.18 -5.36 -8.34
C LEU A 108 13.13 -6.83 -8.84
N VAL A 109 14.24 -7.40 -9.30
CA VAL A 109 14.34 -8.85 -9.64
C VAL A 109 14.17 -9.71 -8.38
N VAL A 110 14.61 -9.22 -7.23
CA VAL A 110 14.46 -9.87 -5.92
C VAL A 110 12.98 -9.97 -5.47
N ALA A 111 12.02 -9.25 -6.07
CA ALA A 111 10.61 -9.35 -5.67
C ALA A 111 9.88 -10.59 -6.22
N ILE A 112 10.44 -11.29 -7.21
CA ILE A 112 9.76 -12.39 -7.93
C ILE A 112 10.51 -13.72 -7.81
N LEU A 113 11.85 -13.68 -7.68
CA LEU A 113 12.71 -14.84 -7.53
C LEU A 113 13.43 -14.79 -6.18
N ASP A 114 13.22 -15.80 -5.36
CA ASP A 114 13.81 -15.89 -4.03
C ASP A 114 15.06 -16.76 -4.06
N PHE A 115 16.24 -16.15 -4.05
CA PHE A 115 17.50 -16.85 -3.89
C PHE A 115 17.83 -17.04 -2.42
N TYR A 116 18.05 -18.29 -2.01
CA TYR A 116 18.43 -18.66 -0.66
C TYR A 116 19.67 -19.53 -0.66
N THR A 117 20.61 -19.24 0.24
CA THR A 117 21.80 -20.07 0.46
C THR A 117 21.54 -21.08 1.58
N ILE A 118 21.85 -22.36 1.32
CA ILE A 118 21.66 -23.46 2.27
C ILE A 118 23.02 -24.08 2.58
N SER A 119 23.33 -24.15 3.87
CA SER A 119 24.55 -24.78 4.41
C SER A 119 24.22 -26.11 5.10
N ASN A 120 25.26 -26.91 5.36
CA ASN A 120 25.12 -28.21 6.04
C ASN A 120 24.37 -28.10 7.38
N ASN A 121 23.50 -29.08 7.65
CA ASN A 121 22.71 -29.20 8.89
C ASN A 121 21.81 -28.00 9.25
N LYS A 122 21.56 -27.08 8.30
CA LYS A 122 20.55 -26.02 8.47
C LYS A 122 19.26 -26.41 7.75
N VAL A 123 18.14 -26.10 8.38
CA VAL A 123 16.81 -26.18 7.76
C VAL A 123 16.43 -24.78 7.33
N LEU A 124 16.15 -24.61 6.04
CA LEU A 124 15.62 -23.36 5.50
C LEU A 124 14.11 -23.52 5.28
N GLN A 125 13.35 -22.53 5.70
CA GLN A 125 11.91 -22.45 5.45
C GLN A 125 11.53 -21.07 4.90
N THR A 126 10.80 -21.07 3.79
CA THR A 126 10.18 -19.88 3.21
C THR A 126 8.70 -20.11 2.98
N CYS A 127 7.89 -19.08 3.17
CA CYS A 127 6.44 -19.16 2.98
C CYS A 127 5.90 -17.96 2.21
N ALA A 128 4.90 -18.21 1.37
CA ALA A 128 4.16 -17.17 0.67
C ALA A 128 2.67 -17.51 0.57
N TYR A 129 1.84 -16.47 0.51
CA TYR A 129 0.45 -16.62 0.09
C TYR A 129 0.39 -16.72 -1.44
N VAL A 130 -0.21 -17.80 -1.93
CA VAL A 130 -0.46 -17.98 -3.37
C VAL A 130 -1.95 -18.02 -3.61
N SER A 131 -2.43 -17.14 -4.49
CA SER A 131 -3.82 -17.04 -4.91
C SER A 131 -4.09 -17.88 -6.14
N ASN A 132 -5.20 -18.61 -6.12
CA ASN A 132 -5.75 -19.34 -7.26
C ASN A 132 -6.95 -18.64 -7.93
N ALA A 133 -7.29 -17.42 -7.49
CA ALA A 133 -8.38 -16.58 -8.03
C ALA A 133 -9.70 -17.36 -8.34
N GLU A 134 -10.06 -18.33 -7.52
CA GLU A 134 -11.12 -19.30 -7.85
C GLU A 134 -12.54 -18.73 -7.76
N SER A 135 -12.73 -17.65 -7.01
CA SER A 135 -14.05 -17.15 -6.63
C SER A 135 -14.51 -15.94 -7.44
N GLY A 136 -15.75 -16.00 -7.94
CA GLY A 136 -16.47 -14.85 -8.49
C GLY A 136 -15.80 -14.24 -9.72
N ILE A 137 -15.74 -12.90 -9.74
CA ILE A 137 -15.21 -12.12 -10.87
C ILE A 137 -13.67 -12.21 -10.94
N ALA A 138 -12.98 -12.58 -9.85
CA ALA A 138 -11.52 -12.76 -9.84
C ALA A 138 -11.07 -13.82 -10.86
N ARG A 139 -11.91 -14.83 -11.13
CA ARG A 139 -11.66 -15.87 -12.14
C ARG A 139 -11.47 -15.32 -13.54
N TRP A 140 -12.10 -14.19 -13.89
CA TRP A 140 -11.92 -13.56 -15.21
C TRP A 140 -10.51 -12.99 -15.41
N PHE A 141 -9.78 -12.77 -14.31
CA PHE A 141 -8.41 -12.30 -14.33
C PHE A 141 -7.39 -13.41 -14.11
N ARG A 142 -7.83 -14.69 -14.05
CA ARG A 142 -6.92 -15.84 -14.03
C ARG A 142 -6.25 -15.94 -15.39
N MET A 143 -4.92 -15.81 -15.39
CA MET A 143 -4.10 -15.86 -16.61
C MET A 143 -3.38 -17.19 -16.75
N ARG A 144 -3.02 -17.80 -15.61
CA ARG A 144 -2.33 -19.07 -15.53
C ARG A 144 -2.75 -19.83 -14.28
N ASP A 145 -2.43 -21.12 -14.26
CA ASP A 145 -2.55 -21.92 -13.05
C ASP A 145 -1.42 -21.51 -12.09
N PRO A 146 -1.72 -21.28 -10.81
CA PRO A 146 -0.69 -20.96 -9.83
C PRO A 146 0.20 -22.16 -9.59
N TYR A 147 1.50 -21.91 -9.41
CA TYR A 147 2.47 -22.93 -9.08
C TYR A 147 3.58 -22.39 -8.19
N ILE A 148 4.30 -23.29 -7.54
CA ILE A 148 5.55 -23.00 -6.84
C ILE A 148 6.64 -23.72 -7.61
N LYS A 149 7.60 -22.97 -8.14
CA LYS A 149 8.77 -23.56 -8.79
C LYS A 149 9.96 -23.45 -7.85
N VAL A 150 10.61 -24.57 -7.60
CA VAL A 150 11.86 -24.65 -6.84
C VAL A 150 12.95 -25.04 -7.81
N ASN A 151 14.08 -24.31 -7.78
CA ASN A 151 15.20 -24.51 -8.68
C ASN A 151 16.52 -24.46 -7.90
N LEU A 152 17.36 -25.48 -8.04
CA LEU A 152 18.74 -25.47 -7.56
C LEU A 152 19.60 -24.71 -8.55
N VAL A 153 20.15 -23.59 -8.09
CA VAL A 153 21.06 -22.78 -8.90
C VAL A 153 22.35 -23.56 -9.10
N ARG A 154 22.63 -23.89 -10.36
CA ARG A 154 23.85 -24.59 -10.73
C ARG A 154 25.04 -23.65 -10.59
N SER A 155 25.92 -23.95 -9.64
CA SER A 155 27.24 -23.31 -9.55
C SER A 155 28.25 -24.14 -10.37
N ASP A 156 28.94 -23.50 -11.30
CA ASP A 156 29.94 -24.16 -12.17
C ASP A 156 31.13 -24.74 -11.38
N ASN A 157 31.30 -24.33 -10.12
CA ASN A 157 32.34 -24.81 -9.21
C ASN A 157 31.88 -25.98 -8.31
N LEU A 158 30.63 -26.44 -8.41
CA LEU A 158 30.11 -27.55 -7.60
C LEU A 158 30.55 -28.91 -8.20
N PHE A 159 31.62 -29.50 -7.66
CA PHE A 159 32.13 -30.80 -8.12
C PHE A 159 31.37 -32.01 -7.51
N ALA A 160 30.57 -31.78 -6.47
CA ALA A 160 29.86 -32.82 -5.73
C ALA A 160 28.40 -33.01 -6.16
N ASP A 161 27.93 -34.26 -6.08
CA ASP A 161 26.52 -34.62 -6.23
C ASP A 161 25.84 -34.38 -4.87
N VAL A 162 24.95 -33.39 -4.80
CA VAL A 162 24.26 -33.03 -3.55
C VAL A 162 22.76 -33.19 -3.74
N ASP A 163 22.15 -33.91 -2.82
CA ASP A 163 20.70 -34.11 -2.74
C ASP A 163 20.08 -33.14 -1.73
N VAL A 164 19.07 -32.41 -2.19
CA VAL A 164 18.28 -31.47 -1.39
C VAL A 164 16.86 -32.01 -1.29
N TYR A 165 16.50 -32.49 -0.10
CA TYR A 165 15.14 -32.92 0.20
C TYR A 165 14.27 -31.69 0.40
N THR A 166 13.25 -31.56 -0.43
CA THR A 166 12.32 -30.44 -0.39
C THR A 166 10.94 -30.93 0.01
N LEU A 167 10.33 -30.21 0.93
CA LEU A 167 8.95 -30.43 1.38
C LEU A 167 8.14 -29.17 1.13
N ILE A 168 7.12 -29.26 0.28
CA ILE A 168 6.12 -28.22 0.12
C ILE A 168 4.89 -28.63 0.92
N MET A 169 4.48 -27.78 1.85
CA MET A 169 3.24 -27.92 2.59
C MET A 169 2.46 -26.61 2.55
N GLY A 170 1.15 -26.69 2.40
CA GLY A 170 0.35 -25.47 2.36
C GLY A 170 -1.13 -25.71 2.25
N GLY A 171 -1.90 -24.64 2.39
CA GLY A 171 -3.36 -24.70 2.32
C GLY A 171 -4.05 -23.61 3.14
N PRO A 172 -5.39 -23.56 3.08
CA PRO A 172 -6.18 -22.52 3.75
C PRO A 172 -6.11 -22.57 5.28
N ASP A 173 -5.67 -23.69 5.85
CA ASP A 173 -5.62 -23.95 7.29
C ASP A 173 -4.21 -23.76 7.90
N MET A 174 -3.23 -23.27 7.12
CA MET A 174 -1.84 -23.10 7.59
C MET A 174 -1.73 -22.13 8.78
N ASN A 175 -2.66 -21.19 8.90
CA ASN A 175 -2.76 -20.28 10.05
C ASN A 175 -3.17 -20.99 11.36
N LYS A 176 -3.59 -22.25 11.32
CA LYS A 176 -3.97 -23.08 12.49
C LYS A 176 -2.82 -23.94 13.02
N ILE A 177 -1.68 -23.98 12.33
CA ILE A 177 -0.51 -24.78 12.68
C ILE A 177 0.52 -23.88 13.38
N SER A 178 1.09 -24.34 14.49
CA SER A 178 2.32 -23.77 15.04
C SER A 178 3.50 -24.40 14.32
N ILE A 179 4.30 -23.56 13.64
CA ILE A 179 5.54 -23.97 13.02
C ILE A 179 6.63 -23.41 13.92
N GLY A 180 7.43 -24.29 14.55
CA GLY A 180 8.40 -23.92 15.57
C GLY A 180 9.63 -23.14 15.07
N PHE A 181 9.53 -22.51 13.91
CA PHE A 181 10.55 -21.68 13.29
C PHE A 181 9.91 -20.40 12.77
N ASN A 182 10.69 -19.33 12.71
CA ASN A 182 10.31 -18.02 12.23
C ASN A 182 10.42 -17.98 10.70
N PRO A 183 9.38 -18.28 9.90
CA PRO A 183 9.57 -18.35 8.46
C PRO A 183 9.81 -16.94 7.90
N TYR A 184 10.74 -16.81 6.94
CA TYR A 184 10.81 -15.61 6.13
C TYR A 184 9.58 -15.56 5.22
N TYR A 185 8.64 -14.68 5.55
CA TYR A 185 7.44 -14.41 4.78
C TYR A 185 7.72 -13.29 3.76
N LYS A 186 7.80 -13.61 2.46
CA LYS A 186 8.25 -12.63 1.44
C LYS A 186 7.15 -12.05 0.56
N VAL A 187 6.12 -12.82 0.18
CA VAL A 187 4.94 -12.26 -0.51
C VAL A 187 3.95 -11.71 0.51
N CYS A 188 4.47 -10.80 1.32
CA CYS A 188 3.77 -10.19 2.43
C CYS A 188 3.99 -8.70 2.32
N ASP A 189 3.34 -8.10 1.32
CA ASP A 189 3.16 -6.66 1.35
C ASP A 189 2.44 -6.26 2.64
N GLU A 190 2.61 -5.01 3.07
CA GLU A 190 1.98 -4.46 4.28
C GLU A 190 0.48 -4.80 4.38
N PHE A 191 -0.14 -4.97 3.22
CA PHE A 191 -1.51 -5.38 3.06
C PHE A 191 -1.79 -6.86 3.41
N ALA A 192 -0.99 -7.80 2.93
CA ALA A 192 -1.11 -9.21 3.30
C ALA A 192 -0.77 -9.46 4.78
N LEU A 193 0.11 -8.65 5.37
CA LEU A 193 0.34 -8.58 6.81
C LEU A 193 -0.93 -8.12 7.56
N ASN A 194 -1.54 -7.02 7.13
CA ASN A 194 -2.74 -6.44 7.76
C ASN A 194 -3.99 -7.34 7.65
N ASP A 195 -4.16 -8.07 6.55
CA ASP A 195 -5.25 -9.05 6.38
C ASP A 195 -4.95 -10.40 7.09
N LYS A 196 -3.87 -10.49 7.87
CA LYS A 196 -3.39 -11.69 8.59
C LYS A 196 -3.04 -12.87 7.68
N TYR A 197 -2.79 -12.62 6.40
CA TYR A 197 -2.28 -13.64 5.47
C TYR A 197 -0.81 -13.98 5.75
N CYS A 198 -0.11 -13.11 6.48
CA CYS A 198 1.32 -13.21 6.77
C CYS A 198 1.64 -12.95 8.25
N GLU A 199 0.67 -13.12 9.13
CA GLU A 199 0.83 -12.83 10.55
C GLU A 199 1.97 -13.68 11.12
N HIS A 200 3.02 -12.98 11.53
CA HIS A 200 4.12 -13.55 12.26
C HIS A 200 3.75 -13.62 13.75
N GLU A 201 4.30 -14.58 14.48
CA GLU A 201 4.02 -14.76 15.91
C GLU A 201 4.32 -13.46 16.68
N SER A 202 3.27 -12.69 16.98
CA SER A 202 3.21 -11.89 18.19
C SER A 202 2.29 -12.65 19.15
N ASP A 203 2.78 -12.88 20.36
CA ASP A 203 2.28 -13.78 21.40
C ASP A 203 0.81 -13.61 21.86
N GLU A 204 -0.02 -12.81 21.18
CA GLU A 204 -1.34 -12.39 21.69
C GLU A 204 -2.57 -12.94 20.93
N SER A 205 -2.39 -13.86 19.97
CA SER A 205 -3.53 -14.54 19.35
C SER A 205 -3.98 -15.76 20.20
N ASN A 206 -5.06 -15.57 20.97
CA ASN A 206 -5.77 -16.55 21.83
C ASN A 206 -6.35 -17.81 21.12
N SER A 207 -5.86 -18.21 19.94
CA SER A 207 -6.27 -19.44 19.28
C SER A 207 -5.24 -20.55 19.55
N LYS A 208 -5.68 -21.68 20.11
CA LYS A 208 -4.81 -22.85 20.37
C LYS A 208 -4.39 -23.48 19.03
N LYS A 209 -3.29 -23.02 18.46
CA LYS A 209 -2.64 -23.65 17.30
C LYS A 209 -2.11 -25.03 17.73
N LEU A 210 -2.23 -26.02 16.84
CA LEU A 210 -1.73 -27.38 17.06
C LEU A 210 -0.35 -27.50 16.40
N SER A 211 0.54 -28.31 16.97
CA SER A 211 1.76 -28.72 16.26
C SER A 211 1.40 -29.54 15.00
N LEU A 212 2.32 -29.61 14.03
CA LEU A 212 2.13 -30.42 12.83
C LEU A 212 1.74 -31.88 13.16
N VAL A 213 2.39 -32.46 14.18
CA VAL A 213 2.13 -33.84 14.65
C VAL A 213 0.74 -33.96 15.25
N GLU A 214 0.36 -33.04 16.15
CA GLU A 214 -0.98 -33.04 16.77
C GLU A 214 -2.11 -32.85 15.74
N LEU A 215 -1.87 -32.07 14.68
CA LEU A 215 -2.85 -31.82 13.64
C LEU A 215 -3.02 -33.04 12.72
N ILE A 216 -1.91 -33.75 12.42
CA ILE A 216 -1.94 -35.05 11.73
C ILE A 216 -2.71 -36.09 12.55
N ASP A 217 -2.38 -36.21 13.84
CA ASP A 217 -2.98 -37.21 14.75
C ASP A 217 -4.46 -36.94 15.04
N SER A 218 -4.90 -35.68 14.99
CA SER A 218 -6.30 -35.31 15.20
C SER A 218 -7.26 -35.76 14.08
N GLY A 219 -6.74 -36.26 12.96
CA GLY A 219 -7.54 -36.64 11.79
C GLY A 219 -8.23 -35.44 11.10
N GLY A 220 -7.96 -34.21 11.53
CA GLY A 220 -8.46 -32.97 10.90
C GLY A 220 -7.71 -32.58 9.62
N TYR A 221 -6.81 -33.44 9.14
CA TYR A 221 -5.75 -33.09 8.19
C TYR A 221 -6.15 -33.38 6.73
N LYS A 222 -6.18 -32.34 5.89
CA LYS A 222 -6.23 -32.43 4.42
C LYS A 222 -5.34 -31.35 3.78
N PHE A 223 -4.09 -31.25 4.22
CA PHE A 223 -3.13 -30.41 3.51
C PHE A 223 -2.53 -31.18 2.35
N PRO A 224 -2.37 -30.59 1.16
CA PRO A 224 -1.38 -31.08 0.24
C PRO A 224 0.00 -31.00 0.89
N ILE A 225 0.65 -32.15 0.98
CA ILE A 225 2.06 -32.27 1.31
C ILE A 225 2.70 -32.97 0.12
N GLU A 226 3.64 -32.30 -0.52
CA GLU A 226 4.46 -32.91 -1.55
C GLU A 226 5.92 -32.87 -1.13
N SER A 227 6.56 -34.03 -1.17
CA SER A 227 7.99 -34.17 -0.88
C SER A 227 8.69 -34.68 -2.14
N PHE A 228 9.79 -34.04 -2.50
CA PHE A 228 10.62 -34.43 -3.64
C PHE A 228 12.09 -34.16 -3.31
N MET A 229 12.97 -34.69 -4.15
CA MET A 229 14.43 -34.56 -3.98
C MET A 229 14.99 -33.88 -5.22
N LEU A 230 15.68 -32.76 -5.03
CA LEU A 230 16.40 -32.08 -6.09
C LEU A 230 17.87 -32.46 -6.03
N ASN A 231 18.50 -32.55 -7.19
CA ASN A 231 19.87 -32.98 -7.36
C ASN A 231 20.62 -32.03 -8.29
N THR A 232 21.82 -31.62 -7.89
CA THR A 232 22.63 -30.60 -8.60
C THR A 232 23.08 -31.01 -10.00
N LYS A 233 23.03 -32.31 -10.36
CA LYS A 233 23.47 -32.85 -11.66
C LYS A 233 22.33 -33.34 -12.56
N LYS A 234 21.23 -33.83 -11.99
CA LYS A 234 20.19 -34.57 -12.74
C LYS A 234 18.85 -33.86 -12.79
N GLU A 235 18.32 -33.45 -11.65
CA GLU A 235 16.99 -32.84 -11.51
C GLU A 235 17.14 -31.57 -10.68
N THR A 236 17.35 -30.46 -11.37
CA THR A 236 17.64 -29.18 -10.71
C THR A 236 16.37 -28.44 -10.34
N ASP A 237 15.23 -28.71 -10.98
CA ASP A 237 13.98 -27.99 -10.71
C ASP A 237 12.77 -28.91 -10.51
N HIS A 238 11.79 -28.39 -9.78
CA HIS A 238 10.49 -29.02 -9.58
C HIS A 238 9.38 -27.96 -9.57
N ILE A 239 8.24 -28.30 -10.17
CA ILE A 239 7.07 -27.42 -10.25
C ILE A 239 5.92 -28.09 -9.51
N TYR A 240 5.47 -27.45 -8.44
CA TYR A 240 4.30 -27.83 -7.67
C TYR A 240 3.10 -27.00 -8.11
N THR A 241 2.08 -27.61 -8.71
CA THR A 241 0.86 -26.91 -9.14
C THR A 241 -0.16 -26.84 -8.01
N LEU A 242 -0.81 -25.68 -7.84
CA LEU A 242 -1.73 -25.44 -6.74
C LEU A 242 -3.19 -25.46 -7.19
N ASP A 243 -4.02 -26.15 -6.41
CA ASP A 243 -5.45 -26.24 -6.66
C ASP A 243 -6.28 -25.24 -5.83
N ARG A 244 -5.71 -24.54 -4.84
CA ARG A 244 -6.47 -23.60 -3.97
C ARG A 244 -5.61 -22.44 -3.51
N SER A 245 -6.25 -21.29 -3.25
CA SER A 245 -5.60 -20.16 -2.59
C SER A 245 -5.24 -20.50 -1.14
N GLY A 246 -4.07 -20.07 -0.68
CA GLY A 246 -3.63 -20.30 0.71
C GLY A 246 -2.19 -19.89 0.94
N ILE A 247 -1.73 -20.07 2.18
CA ILE A 247 -0.31 -19.95 2.51
C ILE A 247 0.36 -21.28 2.19
N TYR A 248 1.50 -21.24 1.53
CA TYR A 248 2.33 -22.39 1.24
C TYR A 248 3.74 -22.12 1.73
N CYS A 249 4.39 -23.16 2.24
CA CYS A 249 5.74 -23.13 2.76
C CYS A 249 6.57 -24.18 2.05
N ALA A 250 7.75 -23.79 1.60
CA ALA A 250 8.79 -24.70 1.12
C ALA A 250 9.86 -24.83 2.21
N MET A 251 10.15 -26.08 2.57
CA MET A 251 11.20 -26.45 3.51
C MET A 251 12.27 -27.25 2.80
N PHE A 252 13.52 -26.95 3.13
CA PHE A 252 14.69 -27.58 2.53
C PHE A 252 15.52 -28.27 3.62
N LEU A 253 15.75 -29.56 3.43
CA LEU A 253 16.68 -30.35 4.21
C LEU A 253 17.81 -30.84 3.31
N THR A 254 19.02 -30.40 3.61
CA THR A 254 20.23 -30.90 2.97
C THR A 254 20.86 -31.98 3.83
N SER A 255 21.31 -33.06 3.21
CA SER A 255 22.13 -34.08 3.88
C SER A 255 23.48 -34.22 3.20
N ASN A 256 24.56 -34.28 3.97
CA ASN A 256 25.91 -34.63 3.50
C ASN A 256 26.48 -33.70 2.42
N ILE A 257 26.33 -32.36 2.53
CA ILE A 257 27.08 -31.43 1.68
C ILE A 257 28.58 -31.61 1.99
N PRO A 258 29.46 -31.85 1.01
CA PRO A 258 30.89 -31.96 1.30
C PRO A 258 31.47 -30.63 1.78
N ASP A 259 32.39 -30.65 2.76
CA ASP A 259 33.01 -29.44 3.33
C ASP A 259 33.73 -28.54 2.31
N THR A 260 33.96 -29.05 1.10
CA THR A 260 34.59 -28.34 -0.03
C THR A 260 33.61 -27.52 -0.87
N VAL A 261 32.31 -27.59 -0.59
CA VAL A 261 31.25 -26.93 -1.37
C VAL A 261 30.76 -25.70 -0.60
N GLU A 262 30.92 -24.52 -1.20
CA GLU A 262 30.28 -23.27 -0.72
C GLU A 262 28.76 -23.38 -0.78
N ASP A 263 28.06 -22.55 0.00
CA ASP A 263 26.61 -22.61 0.19
C ASP A 263 25.80 -22.86 -1.10
N ILE A 264 24.82 -23.76 -1.01
CA ILE A 264 23.99 -24.13 -2.16
C ILE A 264 22.87 -23.11 -2.31
N ALA A 265 22.77 -22.49 -3.48
CA ALA A 265 21.68 -21.57 -3.77
C ALA A 265 20.44 -22.32 -4.29
N VAL A 266 19.30 -22.09 -3.63
CA VAL A 266 17.97 -22.49 -4.07
C VAL A 266 17.18 -21.25 -4.45
N GLU A 267 16.58 -21.29 -5.62
CA GLU A 267 15.65 -20.31 -6.14
C GLU A 267 14.21 -20.81 -5.96
N VAL A 268 13.34 -20.01 -5.33
CA VAL A 268 11.90 -20.31 -5.21
C VAL A 268 11.10 -19.22 -5.92
N GLU A 269 10.25 -19.63 -6.86
CA GLU A 269 9.34 -18.75 -7.59
C GLU A 269 7.90 -19.02 -7.15
N TRP A 270 7.25 -18.00 -6.57
CA TRP A 270 5.87 -18.07 -6.09
C TRP A 270 4.90 -17.49 -7.12
N VAL A 271 4.35 -18.35 -7.98
CA VAL A 271 3.56 -17.90 -9.12
C VAL A 271 2.07 -17.80 -8.78
N GLN A 272 1.56 -16.57 -8.83
CA GLN A 272 0.15 -16.24 -8.64
C GLN A 272 -0.68 -16.57 -9.89
N SER A 273 -1.97 -16.89 -9.70
CA SER A 273 -2.90 -17.17 -10.81
C SER A 273 -3.14 -15.98 -11.74
N TYR A 274 -2.90 -14.77 -11.25
CA TYR A 274 -3.10 -13.52 -11.98
C TYR A 274 -1.80 -12.92 -12.53
N GLY A 275 -0.69 -13.68 -12.56
CA GLY A 275 0.55 -13.25 -13.21
C GLY A 275 1.64 -12.85 -12.22
N ASN A 276 2.34 -11.76 -12.52
CA ASN A 276 3.47 -11.24 -11.75
C ASN A 276 3.07 -10.09 -10.81
N LEU A 277 1.80 -9.65 -10.82
CA LEU A 277 1.34 -8.62 -9.89
C LEU A 277 1.49 -9.04 -8.43
N LEU A 278 1.67 -8.04 -7.57
CA LEU A 278 1.49 -8.19 -6.12
C LEU A 278 0.00 -8.41 -5.77
N VAL A 279 -0.26 -8.99 -4.60
CA VAL A 279 -1.63 -9.25 -4.11
C VAL A 279 -2.42 -7.95 -3.95
N SER A 280 -1.80 -6.91 -3.38
CA SER A 280 -2.41 -5.58 -3.26
C SER A 280 -2.72 -4.95 -4.61
N ASP A 281 -1.80 -5.00 -5.57
CA ASP A 281 -1.98 -4.44 -6.91
C ASP A 281 -3.05 -5.20 -7.71
N PHE A 282 -3.15 -6.51 -7.54
CA PHE A 282 -4.27 -7.27 -8.09
C PHE A 282 -5.62 -6.83 -7.50
N LYS A 283 -5.71 -6.62 -6.18
CA LYS A 283 -6.94 -6.08 -5.55
C LYS A 283 -7.25 -4.66 -6.03
N ARG A 284 -6.23 -3.84 -6.30
CA ARG A 284 -6.39 -2.50 -6.89
C ARG A 284 -6.92 -2.59 -8.31
N LEU A 285 -6.28 -3.38 -9.18
CA LEU A 285 -6.75 -3.66 -10.54
C LEU A 285 -8.21 -4.14 -10.55
N PHE A 286 -8.54 -5.08 -9.67
CA PHE A 286 -9.91 -5.57 -9.54
C PHE A 286 -10.88 -4.43 -9.20
N SER A 287 -10.55 -3.62 -8.20
CA SER A 287 -11.39 -2.50 -7.77
C SER A 287 -11.55 -1.46 -8.88
N THR A 288 -10.47 -1.10 -9.57
CA THR A 288 -10.50 -0.09 -10.65
C THR A 288 -11.33 -0.56 -11.83
N VAL A 289 -11.30 -1.86 -12.17
CA VAL A 289 -12.16 -2.40 -13.24
C VAL A 289 -13.63 -2.32 -12.85
N VAL A 290 -13.98 -2.71 -11.62
CA VAL A 290 -15.35 -2.62 -11.11
C VAL A 290 -15.86 -1.17 -11.15
N PHE A 291 -15.06 -0.23 -10.65
CA PHE A 291 -15.43 1.18 -10.66
C PHE A 291 -15.48 1.76 -12.07
N THR A 292 -14.63 1.34 -13.00
CA THR A 292 -14.73 1.73 -14.41
C THR A 292 -16.12 1.44 -14.97
N PHE A 293 -16.59 0.20 -14.81
CA PHE A 293 -17.92 -0.18 -15.28
C PHE A 293 -19.03 0.54 -14.52
N ALA A 294 -18.89 0.72 -13.21
CA ALA A 294 -19.88 1.40 -12.39
C ALA A 294 -20.05 2.88 -12.80
N TYR A 295 -18.95 3.62 -12.92
CA TYR A 295 -18.94 5.03 -13.32
C TYR A 295 -19.42 5.22 -14.76
N ILE A 296 -18.92 4.43 -15.72
CA ILE A 296 -19.36 4.49 -17.11
C ILE A 296 -20.85 4.11 -17.24
N GLY A 297 -21.29 3.07 -16.52
CA GLY A 297 -22.69 2.65 -16.51
C GLY A 297 -23.62 3.77 -16.05
N VAL A 298 -23.28 4.44 -14.94
CA VAL A 298 -24.05 5.60 -14.46
C VAL A 298 -23.97 6.77 -15.45
N ALA A 299 -22.81 7.03 -16.05
CA ALA A 299 -22.66 8.07 -17.07
C ALA A 299 -23.60 7.84 -18.28
N ILE A 300 -23.70 6.60 -18.74
CA ILE A 300 -24.60 6.20 -19.83
C ILE A 300 -26.06 6.41 -19.42
N VAL A 301 -26.46 5.96 -18.23
CA VAL A 301 -27.83 6.12 -17.72
C VAL A 301 -28.19 7.60 -17.61
N LEU A 302 -27.34 8.43 -16.99
CA LEU A 302 -27.57 9.87 -16.87
C LEU A 302 -27.62 10.57 -18.23
N SER A 303 -26.76 10.16 -19.17
CA SER A 303 -26.76 10.67 -20.55
C SER A 303 -28.09 10.34 -21.25
N PHE A 304 -28.56 9.10 -21.13
CA PHE A 304 -29.84 8.67 -21.70
C PHE A 304 -31.03 9.40 -21.08
N LEU A 305 -31.09 9.52 -19.76
CA LEU A 305 -32.17 10.23 -19.06
C LEU A 305 -32.19 11.72 -19.47
N THR A 306 -31.03 12.35 -19.53
CA THR A 306 -30.90 13.77 -19.93
C THR A 306 -31.31 13.95 -21.40
N TYR A 307 -30.86 13.07 -22.30
CA TYR A 307 -31.26 13.08 -23.71
C TYR A 307 -32.78 12.92 -23.89
N ARG A 308 -33.40 11.98 -23.17
CA ARG A 308 -34.85 11.79 -23.20
C ARG A 308 -35.60 13.03 -22.70
N LYS A 309 -35.10 13.67 -21.63
CA LYS A 309 -35.68 14.90 -21.07
C LYS A 309 -35.56 16.09 -22.02
N ILE A 310 -34.47 16.17 -22.78
CA ILE A 310 -34.27 17.16 -23.83
C ILE A 310 -35.30 16.96 -24.95
N ASN A 311 -35.41 15.75 -25.50
CA ASN A 311 -36.35 15.45 -26.59
C ASN A 311 -37.82 15.65 -26.21
N LEU A 312 -38.22 15.29 -24.98
CA LEU A 312 -39.61 15.49 -24.51
C LEU A 312 -40.00 16.97 -24.38
N ASN A 313 -39.03 17.87 -24.19
CA ASN A 313 -39.27 19.31 -24.00
C ASN A 313 -39.12 20.12 -25.31
N GLU A 314 -38.80 19.49 -26.44
CA GLU A 314 -38.38 20.16 -27.69
C GLU A 314 -39.51 20.48 -28.69
N ASN A 315 -40.79 20.49 -28.28
CA ASN A 315 -41.90 20.94 -29.13
C ASN A 315 -41.88 22.46 -29.48
N THR A 316 -40.78 23.17 -29.30
CA THR A 316 -40.63 24.60 -29.64
C THR A 316 -39.39 24.82 -30.51
N SER A 317 -39.63 25.29 -31.73
CA SER A 317 -38.71 25.41 -32.87
C SER A 317 -37.87 26.70 -32.87
N ILE A 318 -37.00 26.90 -31.87
CA ILE A 318 -36.02 27.99 -31.92
C ILE A 318 -34.62 27.37 -31.92
N THR A 319 -33.60 28.10 -32.38
CA THR A 319 -32.21 27.65 -32.46
C THR A 319 -31.64 27.45 -31.05
N ILE A 320 -31.90 26.29 -30.45
CA ILE A 320 -31.83 26.01 -28.98
C ILE A 320 -30.55 25.25 -28.58
N ASN A 321 -29.45 25.23 -29.34
CA ASN A 321 -28.27 24.47 -28.91
C ASN A 321 -27.57 25.10 -27.68
N ASN A 322 -27.31 26.41 -27.70
CA ASN A 322 -26.75 27.11 -26.52
C ASN A 322 -27.76 27.18 -25.36
N LEU A 323 -29.05 27.34 -25.65
CA LEU A 323 -30.10 27.36 -24.63
C LEU A 323 -30.31 25.99 -23.99
N LYS A 324 -30.21 24.88 -24.72
CA LYS A 324 -30.19 23.50 -24.16
C LYS A 324 -29.04 23.33 -23.19
N PHE A 325 -27.84 23.74 -23.62
CA PHE A 325 -26.65 23.61 -22.80
C PHE A 325 -26.76 24.41 -21.50
N GLN A 326 -27.22 25.67 -21.58
CA GLN A 326 -27.47 26.49 -20.41
C GLN A 326 -28.57 25.89 -19.51
N LYS A 327 -29.64 25.34 -20.11
CA LYS A 327 -30.76 24.75 -19.38
C LYS A 327 -30.39 23.50 -18.58
N PHE A 328 -29.61 22.62 -19.19
CA PHE A 328 -29.20 21.33 -18.62
C PHE A 328 -27.75 21.33 -18.14
N THR A 329 -27.18 22.51 -17.85
CA THR A 329 -25.76 22.67 -17.45
C THR A 329 -25.38 21.76 -16.29
N LEU A 330 -26.27 21.60 -15.31
CA LEU A 330 -26.02 20.78 -14.14
C LEU A 330 -25.92 19.29 -14.48
N GLN A 331 -26.87 18.77 -15.28
CA GLN A 331 -26.86 17.39 -15.74
C GLN A 331 -25.61 17.09 -16.56
N TYR A 332 -25.21 17.99 -17.46
CA TYR A 332 -23.98 17.83 -18.22
C TYR A 332 -22.74 17.80 -17.34
N LYS A 333 -22.68 18.59 -16.26
CA LYS A 333 -21.59 18.51 -15.29
C LYS A 333 -21.54 17.17 -14.59
N PHE A 334 -22.66 16.62 -14.11
CA PHE A 334 -22.66 15.27 -13.54
C PHE A 334 -22.24 14.22 -14.56
N ILE A 335 -22.75 14.27 -15.79
CA ILE A 335 -22.34 13.36 -16.87
C ILE A 335 -20.82 13.41 -17.09
N LEU A 336 -20.24 14.62 -17.18
CA LEU A 336 -18.79 14.80 -17.30
C LEU A 336 -18.04 14.26 -16.09
N PHE A 337 -18.54 14.43 -14.88
CA PHE A 337 -17.97 13.85 -13.66
C PHE A 337 -17.86 12.33 -13.80
N PHE A 338 -18.97 11.64 -14.09
CA PHE A 338 -18.97 10.18 -14.16
C PHE A 338 -18.12 9.65 -15.32
N TRP A 339 -18.09 10.33 -16.46
CA TRP A 339 -17.18 9.97 -17.56
C TRP A 339 -15.72 10.16 -17.17
N ALA A 340 -15.37 11.27 -16.51
CA ALA A 340 -13.99 11.56 -16.14
C ALA A 340 -13.45 10.53 -15.14
N TYR A 341 -14.22 10.18 -14.10
CA TYR A 341 -13.84 9.10 -13.17
C TYR A 341 -13.83 7.72 -13.86
N GLY A 342 -14.78 7.45 -14.75
CA GLY A 342 -14.76 6.21 -15.53
C GLY A 342 -13.50 6.06 -16.39
N ILE A 343 -13.04 7.14 -17.01
CA ILE A 343 -11.79 7.17 -17.78
C ILE A 343 -10.56 7.05 -16.87
N LEU A 344 -10.55 7.73 -15.72
CA LEU A 344 -9.49 7.63 -14.73
C LEU A 344 -9.29 6.16 -14.29
N TYR A 345 -10.35 5.51 -13.83
CA TYR A 345 -10.28 4.12 -13.39
C TYR A 345 -9.94 3.14 -14.53
N LEU A 346 -10.38 3.44 -15.76
CA LEU A 346 -10.00 2.67 -16.93
C LEU A 346 -8.50 2.77 -17.20
N SER A 347 -7.95 3.98 -17.12
CA SER A 347 -6.52 4.25 -17.30
C SER A 347 -5.70 3.50 -16.24
N THR A 348 -6.09 3.58 -14.97
CA THR A 348 -5.45 2.84 -13.87
C THR A 348 -5.53 1.32 -14.06
N SER A 349 -6.65 0.82 -14.56
CA SER A 349 -6.79 -0.61 -14.89
C SER A 349 -5.82 -1.02 -16.00
N VAL A 350 -5.67 -0.18 -17.03
CA VAL A 350 -4.71 -0.41 -18.12
C VAL A 350 -3.28 -0.40 -17.59
N HIS A 351 -2.94 0.53 -16.70
CA HIS A 351 -1.63 0.57 -16.06
C HIS A 351 -1.29 -0.75 -15.36
N TYR A 352 -2.16 -1.25 -14.47
CA TYR A 352 -1.92 -2.52 -13.78
C TYR A 352 -1.92 -3.75 -14.71
N ILE A 353 -2.71 -3.75 -15.78
CA ILE A 353 -2.66 -4.82 -16.80
C ILE A 353 -1.30 -4.80 -17.52
N LEU A 354 -0.78 -3.62 -17.83
CA LEU A 354 0.53 -3.48 -18.48
C LEU A 354 1.66 -3.82 -17.52
N LEU A 355 1.57 -3.41 -16.25
CA LEU A 355 2.48 -3.80 -15.18
C LEU A 355 2.56 -5.32 -15.06
N ASN A 356 1.42 -6.00 -15.10
CA ASN A 356 1.40 -7.46 -15.04
C ASN A 356 2.04 -8.14 -16.27
N LYS A 357 1.94 -7.49 -17.44
CA LYS A 357 2.44 -8.05 -18.70
C LYS A 357 3.94 -7.83 -18.87
N TYR A 358 4.42 -6.66 -18.46
CA TYR A 358 5.80 -6.21 -18.67
C TYR A 358 6.64 -6.26 -17.41
N ASP A 359 6.06 -6.69 -16.30
CA ASP A 359 6.71 -6.75 -15.00
C ASP A 359 7.09 -5.38 -14.41
N TYR A 360 7.43 -5.35 -13.12
CA TYR A 360 7.87 -4.14 -12.42
C TYR A 360 9.30 -3.71 -12.80
N THR A 361 10.07 -4.62 -13.42
CA THR A 361 11.51 -4.52 -13.66
C THR A 361 11.89 -3.93 -15.01
N THR A 362 10.93 -3.75 -15.93
CA THR A 362 11.28 -3.29 -17.28
C THR A 362 11.48 -1.78 -17.33
N ASP A 363 12.55 -1.33 -18.02
CA ASP A 363 12.72 0.03 -18.58
C ASP A 363 11.66 0.34 -19.66
N SER A 364 10.43 -0.10 -19.42
CA SER A 364 9.31 0.10 -20.31
C SER A 364 8.85 1.52 -20.13
N LEU A 365 9.24 2.38 -21.09
CA LEU A 365 8.69 3.72 -21.25
C LEU A 365 7.16 3.72 -21.16
N ILE A 366 6.50 2.62 -21.56
CA ILE A 366 5.04 2.47 -21.49
C ILE A 366 4.53 2.47 -20.04
N ILE A 367 5.20 1.77 -19.11
CA ILE A 367 4.80 1.76 -17.69
C ILE A 367 4.99 3.16 -17.10
N PHE A 368 6.12 3.80 -17.39
CA PHE A 368 6.37 5.19 -16.98
C PHE A 368 5.28 6.14 -17.49
N PHE A 369 4.97 6.12 -18.78
CA PHE A 369 3.95 7.01 -19.36
C PHE A 369 2.55 6.74 -18.84
N THR A 370 2.19 5.47 -18.58
CA THR A 370 0.87 5.13 -18.02
C THR A 370 0.74 5.58 -16.58
N ASN A 371 1.80 5.46 -15.77
CA ASN A 371 1.83 6.00 -14.41
C ASN A 371 1.68 7.54 -14.42
N VAL A 372 2.45 8.23 -15.27
CA VAL A 372 2.34 9.70 -15.41
C VAL A 372 0.95 10.12 -15.89
N LEU A 373 0.35 9.37 -16.81
CA LEU A 373 -1.00 9.62 -17.29
C LEU A 373 -2.04 9.46 -16.18
N ASP A 374 -1.94 8.39 -15.39
CA ASP A 374 -2.85 8.12 -14.27
C ASP A 374 -2.75 9.22 -13.21
N LEU A 375 -1.53 9.62 -12.87
CA LEU A 375 -1.28 10.72 -11.93
C LEU A 375 -1.93 12.01 -12.44
N ALA A 376 -1.62 12.39 -13.69
CA ALA A 376 -2.18 13.61 -14.29
C ALA A 376 -3.70 13.59 -14.37
N LEU A 377 -4.31 12.45 -14.76
CA LEU A 377 -5.76 12.30 -14.79
C LEU A 377 -6.36 12.42 -13.39
N SER A 378 -5.75 11.78 -12.39
CA SER A 378 -6.19 11.84 -10.99
C SER A 378 -6.20 13.28 -10.48
N THR A 379 -5.11 14.02 -10.70
CA THR A 379 -4.99 15.42 -10.28
C THR A 379 -6.05 16.29 -10.98
N ILE A 380 -6.21 16.15 -12.30
CA ILE A 380 -7.17 16.93 -13.10
C ILE A 380 -8.61 16.68 -12.61
N VAL A 381 -8.98 15.42 -12.42
CA VAL A 381 -10.32 15.02 -11.99
C VAL A 381 -10.61 15.50 -10.57
N SER A 382 -9.65 15.37 -9.66
CA SER A 382 -9.77 15.81 -8.26
C SER A 382 -9.96 17.32 -8.16
N VAL A 383 -9.12 18.10 -8.84
CA VAL A 383 -9.23 19.56 -8.89
C VAL A 383 -10.56 19.98 -9.48
N TRP A 384 -10.94 19.40 -10.61
CA TRP A 384 -12.20 19.75 -11.27
C TRP A 384 -13.39 19.47 -10.35
N THR A 385 -13.35 18.38 -9.59
CA THR A 385 -14.36 18.04 -8.58
C THR A 385 -14.43 19.08 -7.47
N ILE A 386 -13.29 19.40 -6.84
CA ILE A 386 -13.21 20.38 -5.75
C ILE A 386 -13.69 21.76 -6.22
N TYR A 387 -13.27 22.19 -7.41
CA TYR A 387 -13.70 23.46 -8.00
C TYR A 387 -15.23 23.51 -8.17
N ASN A 388 -15.85 22.47 -8.72
CA ASN A 388 -17.30 22.44 -8.91
C ASN A 388 -18.05 22.39 -7.57
N LEU A 389 -17.53 21.67 -6.58
CA LEU A 389 -18.06 21.63 -5.22
C LEU A 389 -18.01 23.01 -4.55
N MET A 390 -16.92 23.76 -4.72
CA MET A 390 -16.78 25.13 -4.22
C MET A 390 -17.79 26.06 -4.87
N LEU A 391 -17.96 26.00 -6.19
CA LEU A 391 -18.94 26.83 -6.90
C LEU A 391 -20.38 26.53 -6.47
N PHE A 392 -20.68 25.24 -6.28
CA PHE A 392 -21.95 24.79 -5.76
C PHE A 392 -22.20 25.31 -4.34
N SER A 393 -21.20 25.22 -3.47
CA SER A 393 -21.24 25.72 -2.09
C SER A 393 -21.37 27.24 -2.03
N ALA A 394 -20.63 27.96 -2.87
CA ALA A 394 -20.73 29.41 -3.07
C ALA A 394 -22.10 29.86 -3.61
N GLY A 395 -22.97 28.92 -4.00
CA GLY A 395 -24.26 29.24 -4.60
C GLY A 395 -24.13 29.91 -5.95
N SER A 396 -22.95 29.83 -6.59
CA SER A 396 -22.69 30.42 -7.90
C SER A 396 -23.55 29.79 -8.99
N TRP A 397 -24.05 28.58 -8.75
CA TRP A 397 -24.98 27.89 -9.65
C TRP A 397 -26.43 28.31 -9.45
N ILE A 398 -26.77 28.94 -8.32
CA ILE A 398 -28.17 29.19 -7.98
C ILE A 398 -28.64 30.53 -8.56
N HIS A 399 -27.71 31.50 -8.79
CA HIS A 399 -28.02 32.85 -9.28
C HIS A 399 -29.38 33.37 -8.78
N VAL A 400 -29.65 33.15 -7.47
CA VAL A 400 -30.87 33.63 -6.81
C VAL A 400 -30.92 35.11 -7.10
N ASP A 401 -31.98 35.55 -7.78
CA ASP A 401 -32.23 36.93 -8.22
C ASP A 401 -31.55 37.94 -7.29
N ILE A 402 -30.31 38.29 -7.62
CA ILE A 402 -29.56 39.30 -6.89
C ILE A 402 -30.14 40.58 -7.44
N THR A 403 -31.26 41.01 -6.88
CA THR A 403 -31.84 42.32 -7.10
C THR A 403 -30.80 43.37 -6.72
N ASN A 404 -30.00 43.72 -7.73
CA ASN A 404 -29.06 44.85 -7.88
C ASN A 404 -28.08 45.20 -6.76
N THR A 405 -28.07 44.53 -5.60
CA THR A 405 -27.36 45.03 -4.42
C THR A 405 -26.02 44.33 -4.14
N ASN A 406 -25.71 43.19 -4.76
CA ASN A 406 -24.46 42.47 -4.43
C ASN A 406 -23.76 41.69 -5.56
N LYS A 407 -23.88 42.15 -6.82
CA LYS A 407 -23.13 41.59 -7.98
C LYS A 407 -21.60 41.53 -7.74
N LYS A 408 -21.07 42.44 -6.92
CA LYS A 408 -19.66 42.53 -6.54
C LYS A 408 -19.21 41.36 -5.64
N SER A 409 -20.03 40.95 -4.67
CA SER A 409 -19.74 39.82 -3.76
C SER A 409 -19.76 38.48 -4.49
N HIS A 410 -20.72 38.26 -5.39
CA HIS A 410 -20.80 37.06 -6.21
C HIS A 410 -19.58 36.91 -7.14
N ASN A 411 -19.19 38.00 -7.81
CA ASN A 411 -18.00 37.99 -8.67
C ASN A 411 -16.71 37.75 -7.87
N LEU A 412 -16.66 38.21 -6.61
CA LEU A 412 -15.55 37.92 -5.71
C LEU A 412 -15.49 36.43 -5.35
N GLN A 413 -16.60 35.80 -4.94
CA GLN A 413 -16.64 34.37 -4.61
C GLN A 413 -16.17 33.47 -5.76
N VAL A 414 -16.65 33.74 -6.98
CA VAL A 414 -16.23 32.99 -8.19
C VAL A 414 -14.73 33.19 -8.47
N LYS A 415 -14.22 34.42 -8.35
CA LYS A 415 -12.79 34.69 -8.52
C LYS A 415 -11.95 33.98 -7.46
N THR A 416 -12.38 34.02 -6.20
CA THR A 416 -11.73 33.32 -5.09
C THR A 416 -11.70 31.81 -5.31
N ALA A 417 -12.82 31.20 -5.71
CA ALA A 417 -12.88 29.77 -6.02
C ALA A 417 -11.94 29.37 -7.16
N LYS A 418 -11.81 30.20 -8.20
CA LYS A 418 -10.84 29.97 -9.29
C LYS A 418 -9.39 30.04 -8.81
N ILE A 419 -9.05 31.00 -7.96
CA ILE A 419 -7.70 31.14 -7.41
C ILE A 419 -7.37 29.92 -6.55
N ILE A 420 -8.28 29.52 -5.65
CA ILE A 420 -8.07 28.36 -4.79
C ILE A 420 -7.91 27.08 -5.64
N ALA A 421 -8.72 26.89 -6.68
CA ALA A 421 -8.58 25.74 -7.57
C ALA A 421 -7.20 25.69 -8.25
N VAL A 422 -6.64 26.82 -8.68
CA VAL A 422 -5.28 26.87 -9.26
C VAL A 422 -4.22 26.53 -8.22
N VAL A 423 -4.34 27.05 -6.99
CA VAL A 423 -3.41 26.73 -5.90
C VAL A 423 -3.45 25.23 -5.57
N LEU A 424 -4.66 24.66 -5.48
CA LEU A 424 -4.85 23.23 -5.22
C LEU A 424 -4.27 22.34 -6.33
N VAL A 425 -4.37 22.74 -7.61
CA VAL A 425 -3.69 22.00 -8.71
C VAL A 425 -2.20 21.94 -8.44
N ILE A 426 -1.59 23.07 -8.14
CA ILE A 426 -0.13 23.16 -7.94
C ILE A 426 0.27 22.31 -6.72
N GLN A 427 -0.49 22.40 -5.63
CA GLN A 427 -0.22 21.63 -4.42
C GLN A 427 -0.41 20.13 -4.61
N MET A 428 -1.51 19.71 -5.26
CA MET A 428 -1.74 18.30 -5.55
C MET A 428 -0.70 17.76 -6.52
N LEU A 429 -0.27 18.54 -7.53
CA LEU A 429 0.86 18.14 -8.39
C LEU A 429 2.16 17.99 -7.60
N ILE A 430 2.46 18.91 -6.67
CA ILE A 430 3.66 18.81 -5.82
C ILE A 430 3.57 17.56 -4.93
N TYR A 431 2.45 17.37 -4.25
CA TYR A 431 2.20 16.21 -3.39
C TYR A 431 2.28 14.90 -4.18
N ASP A 432 1.61 14.85 -5.34
CA ASP A 432 1.63 13.71 -6.24
C ASP A 432 3.06 13.42 -6.73
N MET A 433 3.89 14.44 -7.01
CA MET A 433 5.30 14.22 -7.37
C MET A 433 6.17 13.78 -6.20
N GLU A 434 5.90 14.29 -4.99
CA GLU A 434 6.60 13.90 -3.75
C GLU A 434 6.24 12.46 -3.34
N GLU A 435 4.98 12.06 -3.51
CA GLU A 435 4.45 10.73 -3.18
C GLU A 435 4.71 9.70 -4.31
N SER A 436 4.79 10.12 -5.58
CA SER A 436 5.11 9.25 -6.71
C SER A 436 6.58 8.84 -6.71
N THR A 437 6.90 7.75 -6.01
CA THR A 437 8.13 6.91 -6.14
C THR A 437 9.51 7.60 -6.15
N ILE A 438 9.62 8.90 -5.92
CA ILE A 438 10.89 9.64 -5.78
C ILE A 438 11.31 9.72 -4.31
N HIS A 439 10.39 9.53 -3.34
CA HIS A 439 10.72 9.60 -1.91
C HIS A 439 10.46 8.32 -1.09
N SER A 440 9.91 7.25 -1.67
CA SER A 440 9.73 5.98 -0.93
C SER A 440 11.02 5.17 -0.74
N LEU A 441 12.18 5.76 -1.01
CA LEU A 441 13.51 5.18 -0.79
C LEU A 441 14.15 5.61 0.54
N ILE A 442 13.47 6.45 1.33
CA ILE A 442 13.95 6.88 2.64
C ILE A 442 12.87 6.53 3.65
N GLY A 443 13.15 5.48 4.43
CA GLY A 443 12.29 5.03 5.52
C GLY A 443 12.00 6.13 6.53
N ASN A 444 10.88 5.97 7.23
CA ASN A 444 10.26 6.94 8.11
C ASN A 444 9.89 8.26 7.46
N VAL A 445 8.63 8.37 7.05
CA VAL A 445 7.98 9.67 6.82
C VAL A 445 8.03 10.44 8.15
N PRO A 446 8.88 11.48 8.29
CA PRO A 446 8.67 12.43 9.36
C PRO A 446 7.28 13.02 9.12
N LYS A 447 6.58 13.50 10.14
CA LYS A 447 5.45 14.40 9.88
C LYS A 447 6.02 15.65 9.20
N ASP A 448 6.12 15.62 7.88
CA ASP A 448 6.63 16.74 7.13
C ASP A 448 5.71 17.92 7.40
N TRP A 449 6.32 19.01 7.84
CA TRP A 449 5.64 20.26 8.10
C TRP A 449 4.75 20.65 6.90
N LEU A 450 5.21 20.33 5.69
CA LEU A 450 4.49 20.52 4.45
C LEU A 450 3.17 19.73 4.40
N SER A 451 3.18 18.42 4.67
CA SER A 451 1.95 17.61 4.73
C SER A 451 0.99 18.17 5.79
N THR A 452 1.50 18.58 6.95
CA THR A 452 0.68 19.22 8.00
C THR A 452 0.05 20.53 7.51
N CYS A 453 0.79 21.35 6.77
CA CYS A 453 0.27 22.57 6.17
C CYS A 453 -0.81 22.29 5.12
N ILE A 454 -0.59 21.29 4.25
CA ILE A 454 -1.57 20.84 3.27
C ILE A 454 -2.86 20.38 3.96
N TYR A 455 -2.78 19.61 5.05
CA TYR A 455 -3.95 19.22 5.84
C TYR A 455 -4.70 20.41 6.45
N ILE A 456 -3.97 21.38 7.01
CA ILE A 456 -4.58 22.60 7.57
C ILE A 456 -5.30 23.37 6.46
N GLU A 457 -4.71 23.47 5.27
CA GLU A 457 -5.33 24.13 4.12
C GLU A 457 -6.61 23.44 3.66
N TYR A 458 -6.60 22.11 3.50
CA TYR A 458 -7.82 21.35 3.18
C TYR A 458 -8.91 21.56 4.23
N PHE A 459 -8.54 21.60 5.51
CA PHE A 459 -9.47 21.90 6.59
C PHE A 459 -10.04 23.33 6.49
N LEU A 460 -9.21 24.33 6.19
CA LEU A 460 -9.66 25.71 5.99
C LEU A 460 -10.59 25.85 4.78
N ILE A 461 -10.28 25.17 3.68
CA ILE A 461 -11.10 25.10 2.48
C ILE A 461 -12.47 24.47 2.82
N TYR A 462 -12.50 23.42 3.63
CA TYR A 462 -13.73 22.81 4.10
C TYR A 462 -14.58 23.77 4.94
N ILE A 463 -13.98 24.47 5.91
CA ILE A 463 -14.72 25.46 6.71
C ILE A 463 -15.26 26.59 5.82
N LEU A 464 -14.47 27.06 4.86
CA LEU A 464 -14.89 28.10 3.90
C LEU A 464 -16.08 27.63 3.06
N THR A 465 -15.99 26.45 2.46
CA THR A 465 -17.06 25.87 1.63
C THR A 465 -18.32 25.60 2.45
N LEU A 466 -18.21 25.09 3.67
CA LEU A 466 -19.34 24.91 4.57
C LEU A 466 -20.03 26.23 4.90
N THR A 467 -19.24 27.28 5.18
CA THR A 467 -19.76 28.62 5.45
C THR A 467 -20.53 29.16 4.25
N TRP A 468 -19.97 29.02 3.05
CA TRP A 468 -20.66 29.38 1.81
C TRP A 468 -21.93 28.57 1.61
N ALA A 469 -21.91 27.27 1.86
CA ALA A 469 -23.06 26.40 1.73
C ALA A 469 -24.20 26.84 2.65
N VAL A 470 -23.91 27.17 3.91
CA VAL A 470 -24.92 27.70 4.86
C VAL A 470 -25.51 29.02 4.35
N ILE A 471 -24.67 29.96 3.92
CA ILE A 471 -25.12 31.24 3.36
C ILE A 471 -26.03 31.01 2.15
N THR A 472 -25.62 30.14 1.22
CA THR A 472 -26.41 29.78 0.04
C THR A 472 -27.74 29.15 0.43
N TRP A 473 -27.75 28.20 1.36
CA TRP A 473 -28.96 27.54 1.85
C TRP A 473 -29.99 28.53 2.41
N THR A 474 -29.56 29.59 3.10
CA THR A 474 -30.47 30.64 3.59
C THR A 474 -31.14 31.45 2.48
N LYS A 475 -30.52 31.52 1.30
CA LYS A 475 -31.01 32.31 0.16
C LYS A 475 -31.97 31.54 -0.75
N ILE A 476 -31.97 30.21 -0.68
CA ILE A 476 -32.88 29.38 -1.48
C ILE A 476 -34.31 29.56 -0.97
N GLN A 477 -35.19 30.08 -1.84
CA GLN A 477 -36.60 30.32 -1.53
C GLN A 477 -37.45 29.06 -1.67
N GLU A 478 -37.17 28.22 -2.67
CA GLU A 478 -37.97 27.03 -2.94
C GLU A 478 -37.72 25.93 -1.90
N LYS A 479 -38.76 25.56 -1.14
CA LYS A 479 -38.65 24.61 -0.01
C LYS A 479 -38.07 23.24 -0.42
N LYS A 480 -38.48 22.69 -1.57
CA LYS A 480 -37.97 21.40 -2.04
C LYS A 480 -36.49 21.47 -2.43
N LEU A 481 -36.11 22.49 -3.21
CA LEU A 481 -34.71 22.72 -3.57
C LEU A 481 -33.82 22.97 -2.35
N LYS A 482 -34.35 23.67 -1.33
CA LYS A 482 -33.67 23.89 -0.05
C LYS A 482 -33.39 22.58 0.71
N THR A 483 -34.35 21.65 0.69
CA THR A 483 -34.16 20.30 1.26
C THR A 483 -33.13 19.49 0.47
N ILE A 484 -33.21 19.49 -0.87
CA ILE A 484 -32.24 18.80 -1.74
C ILE A 484 -30.82 19.33 -1.47
N TYR A 485 -30.67 20.64 -1.40
CA TYR A 485 -29.40 21.30 -1.11
C TYR A 485 -28.85 20.89 0.26
N LEU A 486 -29.68 20.90 1.31
CA LEU A 486 -29.28 20.50 2.66
C LEU A 486 -28.82 19.04 2.73
N ILE A 487 -29.55 18.13 2.09
CA ILE A 487 -29.18 16.71 2.03
C ILE A 487 -27.84 16.56 1.31
N THR A 488 -27.65 17.28 0.20
CA THR A 488 -26.43 17.23 -0.59
C THR A 488 -25.22 17.72 0.19
N THR A 489 -25.35 18.86 0.87
CA THR A 489 -24.25 19.41 1.68
C THR A 489 -23.94 18.53 2.89
N ALA A 490 -24.95 17.89 3.50
CA ALA A 490 -24.74 16.93 4.57
C ALA A 490 -24.00 15.68 4.09
N LEU A 491 -24.40 15.09 2.95
CA LEU A 491 -23.73 13.92 2.36
C LEU A 491 -22.27 14.23 2.01
N LEU A 492 -22.01 15.37 1.37
CA LEU A 492 -20.66 15.81 1.03
C LEU A 492 -19.82 16.10 2.28
N GLY A 493 -20.43 16.67 3.33
CA GLY A 493 -19.78 16.88 4.62
C GLY A 493 -19.40 15.57 5.30
N ILE A 494 -20.26 14.55 5.27
CA ILE A 494 -19.99 13.21 5.79
C ILE A 494 -18.87 12.56 4.98
N LEU A 495 -18.93 12.62 3.65
CA LEU A 495 -17.89 12.06 2.79
C LEU A 495 -16.53 12.69 3.07
N PHE A 496 -16.47 14.02 3.15
CA PHE A 496 -15.25 14.75 3.47
C PHE A 496 -14.71 14.38 4.87
N ALA A 497 -15.59 14.25 5.85
CA ALA A 497 -15.22 13.79 7.18
C ALA A 497 -14.70 12.34 7.15
N ILE A 498 -15.31 11.44 6.37
CA ILE A 498 -14.81 10.07 6.19
C ILE A 498 -13.46 10.06 5.50
N ILE A 499 -13.20 10.94 4.53
CA ILE A 499 -11.91 11.03 3.85
C ILE A 499 -10.84 11.55 4.82
N ILE A 500 -11.07 12.67 5.51
CA ILE A 500 -10.10 13.23 6.47
C ILE A 500 -9.89 12.33 7.69
N LEU A 501 -10.98 11.85 8.28
CA LEU A 501 -10.92 10.96 9.43
C LEU A 501 -10.40 9.59 9.00
N GLY A 502 -10.70 9.18 7.78
CA GLY A 502 -10.23 7.94 7.18
C GLY A 502 -8.74 7.94 6.90
N VAL A 503 -8.16 9.05 6.46
CA VAL A 503 -6.70 9.22 6.43
C VAL A 503 -6.05 8.99 7.80
N ARG A 504 -6.76 9.27 8.91
CA ARG A 504 -6.27 9.01 10.28
C ARG A 504 -6.68 7.65 10.87
N LEU A 505 -7.82 7.10 10.45
CA LEU A 505 -8.40 5.86 10.99
C LEU A 505 -8.04 4.63 10.16
N PHE A 506 -7.85 4.81 8.86
CA PHE A 506 -7.61 3.76 7.89
C PHE A 506 -6.15 3.81 7.45
N ASN A 507 -5.25 3.52 8.38
CA ASN A 507 -3.87 3.24 8.05
C ASN A 507 -3.82 2.05 7.05
N HIS A 508 -3.25 2.31 5.88
CA HIS A 508 -2.49 1.39 5.02
C HIS A 508 -3.12 0.04 4.58
N THR A 509 -4.39 -0.01 4.15
CA THR A 509 -4.87 -1.20 3.43
C THR A 509 -5.63 -0.91 2.13
N ALA A 510 -5.43 -1.74 1.10
CA ALA A 510 -6.21 -1.67 -0.14
C ALA A 510 -7.71 -1.92 0.08
N GLN A 511 -8.08 -2.61 1.16
CA GLN A 511 -9.46 -2.87 1.54
C GLN A 511 -10.16 -1.62 2.07
N THR A 512 -9.49 -0.83 2.91
CA THR A 512 -10.06 0.43 3.40
C THR A 512 -10.17 1.47 2.28
N ALA A 513 -9.20 1.53 1.37
CA ALA A 513 -9.29 2.34 0.16
C ALA A 513 -10.50 1.92 -0.71
N SER A 514 -10.71 0.62 -0.93
CA SER A 514 -11.86 0.10 -1.67
C SER A 514 -13.21 0.46 -1.03
N ILE A 515 -13.29 0.42 0.31
CA ILE A 515 -14.48 0.88 1.06
C ILE A 515 -14.69 2.39 0.86
N ALA A 516 -13.64 3.20 0.95
CA ALA A 516 -13.72 4.64 0.74
C ALA A 516 -14.23 4.98 -0.67
N TYR A 517 -13.67 4.37 -1.71
CA TYR A 517 -14.14 4.53 -3.10
C TYR A 517 -15.60 4.08 -3.27
N THR A 518 -16.01 3.02 -2.57
CA THR A 518 -17.40 2.54 -2.61
C THR A 518 -18.36 3.56 -2.00
N VAL A 519 -18.01 4.12 -0.83
CA VAL A 519 -18.81 5.15 -0.15
C VAL A 519 -18.90 6.41 -1.02
N GLU A 520 -17.78 6.85 -1.58
CA GLU A 520 -17.70 7.98 -2.50
C GLU A 520 -18.61 7.77 -3.72
N PHE A 521 -18.52 6.61 -4.37
CA PHE A 521 -19.35 6.27 -5.52
C PHE A 521 -20.84 6.32 -5.17
N ILE A 522 -21.25 5.65 -4.09
CA ILE A 522 -22.65 5.63 -3.66
C ILE A 522 -23.17 7.04 -3.41
N PHE A 523 -22.41 7.86 -2.67
CA PHE A 523 -22.82 9.22 -2.34
C PHE A 523 -22.94 10.09 -3.59
N THR A 524 -21.99 9.95 -4.52
CA THR A 524 -22.01 10.71 -5.77
C THR A 524 -23.19 10.31 -6.65
N VAL A 525 -23.51 9.02 -6.73
CA VAL A 525 -24.70 8.52 -7.42
C VAL A 525 -25.97 9.11 -6.80
N VAL A 526 -26.11 9.05 -5.47
CA VAL A 526 -27.27 9.63 -4.76
C VAL A 526 -27.41 11.12 -5.04
N VAL A 527 -26.31 11.88 -4.98
CA VAL A 527 -26.31 13.32 -5.28
C VAL A 527 -26.73 13.56 -6.74
N ALA A 528 -26.18 12.83 -7.71
CA ALA A 528 -26.55 13.00 -9.11
C ALA A 528 -28.05 12.74 -9.36
N PHE A 529 -28.64 11.74 -8.69
CA PHE A 529 -30.07 11.46 -8.78
C PHE A 529 -30.93 12.52 -8.07
N LEU A 530 -30.54 13.00 -6.89
CA LEU A 530 -31.23 14.07 -6.18
C LEU A 530 -31.33 15.34 -7.03
N TRP A 531 -30.28 15.65 -7.80
CA TRP A 531 -30.20 16.82 -8.66
C TRP A 531 -30.69 16.59 -10.08
N HIS A 532 -31.05 15.36 -10.46
CA HIS A 532 -31.45 15.02 -11.83
C HIS A 532 -32.63 15.88 -12.34
N ASN A 533 -33.57 16.18 -11.44
CA ASN A 533 -34.76 16.97 -11.74
C ASN A 533 -34.58 18.48 -11.65
N VAL A 534 -33.43 18.95 -11.15
CA VAL A 534 -33.14 20.37 -11.04
C VAL A 534 -32.48 20.85 -12.34
N ILE A 535 -33.06 21.85 -12.98
CA ILE A 535 -32.48 22.47 -14.19
C ILE A 535 -32.18 23.95 -13.95
N PHE A 536 -31.43 24.56 -14.85
CA PHE A 536 -31.07 25.97 -14.78
C PHE A 536 -31.87 26.77 -15.82
N GLU A 537 -32.97 27.40 -15.44
CA GLU A 537 -33.84 28.15 -16.35
C GLU A 537 -33.80 29.65 -16.02
N ASN A 538 -33.56 30.50 -17.02
CA ASN A 538 -33.44 31.96 -16.86
C ASN A 538 -32.49 32.40 -15.73
N ASN A 539 -31.34 31.76 -15.63
CA ASN A 539 -30.36 31.95 -14.56
C ASN A 539 -30.85 31.58 -13.14
N THR A 540 -31.88 30.77 -13.01
CA THR A 540 -32.37 30.29 -11.71
C THR A 540 -32.46 28.77 -11.69
N LEU A 541 -32.21 28.15 -10.54
CA LEU A 541 -32.45 26.72 -10.37
C LEU A 541 -33.94 26.48 -10.20
N VAL A 542 -34.49 25.59 -11.01
CA VAL A 542 -35.90 25.21 -10.99
C VAL A 542 -35.99 23.69 -10.87
N LEU A 543 -36.73 23.22 -9.88
CA LEU A 543 -37.07 21.80 -9.77
C LEU A 543 -38.21 21.46 -10.75
N LYS A 544 -37.97 20.52 -11.69
CA LYS A 544 -38.94 20.08 -12.71
C LYS A 544 -39.30 18.61 -12.61
#